data_AF-A0AAD6VE09-F1
#
_entry.id   AF-A0AAD6VE09-F1
#
_cell.length_a   1.000
_cell.length_b   1.000
_cell.length_c   1.000
_cell.angle_alpha   90.00
_cell.angle_beta   90.00
_cell.angle_gamma   90.00
#
_symmetry.space_group_name_H-M   'P 1'
#
loop_
_entity.id
_entity.type
_entity.pdbx_description
1 polymer ?
#
loop_
_entity_poly.entity_id
_entity_poly.type
_entity_poly.pdbx_seq_one_letter_code
_entity_poly.pdbx_strand_id
1 'polypeptide(L)'
;MTNGAAPGNQFLAEDVEVLQKLVDEYKQGEKERNDVIAALSFTIAKTAAVRGVQLSSTHLLPYLEQLDAHDSEQEGGHQHPRPDSGEQSGGDDADDGSDGRGGESPGESERGKKRSLAERMGIEYDGEGGSKHPKVDPSEYAWRARAQDFLDTIYFTPEHRRVLDQVELYSRDIKAAVSDIIVAPFVPALPYGQWKNVLLDQFVDLDSILSNSFATEPEEPQQLLLGDVGLEIKKSKVVSKITTHGQWINGFRAYEEAVNFAFEGREKELRTYWTHINDAFSSRHVSLHWHYRIINYDRAARVFVGQRRNILLSDITHFRHIQDAHLSEGGIAVTPQKSKDRGNRPQGRLGSATCRNWNFGRCQLGVECRYRHACATCGNVSHRKSECPDKQRQQA
;
A
#
# COMPACT_ATOMS: atom_id res chain seq x y z
N MET A 1 -53.66 31.95 2.06
CA MET A 1 -52.19 31.90 2.14
C MET A 1 -51.84 30.63 2.88
N THR A 2 -51.22 29.67 2.21
CA THR A 2 -50.99 28.31 2.73
C THR A 2 -49.62 27.87 2.23
N ASN A 3 -48.68 27.62 3.14
CA ASN A 3 -47.33 27.19 2.77
C ASN A 3 -47.41 25.82 2.09
N GLY A 4 -46.76 25.69 0.93
CA GLY A 4 -46.70 24.42 0.21
C GLY A 4 -45.79 23.44 0.92
N ALA A 5 -46.36 22.58 1.77
CA ALA A 5 -45.64 21.45 2.35
C ALA A 5 -45.22 20.49 1.22
N ALA A 6 -43.92 20.32 1.02
CA ALA A 6 -43.39 19.38 0.04
C ALA A 6 -43.80 17.93 0.41
N PRO A 7 -44.26 17.11 -0.54
CA PRO A 7 -44.75 15.78 -0.25
C PRO A 7 -43.60 14.83 0.13
N GLY A 8 -43.66 14.26 1.34
CA GLY A 8 -42.88 13.06 1.70
C GLY A 8 -41.79 13.21 2.76
N ASN A 9 -41.60 14.37 3.40
CA ASN A 9 -40.63 14.48 4.50
C ASN A 9 -41.07 13.67 5.73
N GLN A 10 -40.35 12.58 6.02
CA GLN A 10 -40.57 11.70 7.19
C GLN A 10 -39.82 12.18 8.46
N PHE A 11 -39.23 13.36 8.41
CA PHE A 11 -38.44 14.00 9.46
C PHE A 11 -39.28 15.09 10.14
N LEU A 12 -39.12 15.30 11.45
CA LEU A 12 -39.84 16.37 12.14
C LEU A 12 -39.18 17.74 11.88
N ALA A 13 -39.92 18.82 12.14
CA ALA A 13 -39.43 20.19 11.95
C ALA A 13 -38.11 20.45 12.71
N GLU A 14 -37.99 19.92 13.93
CA GLU A 14 -36.77 19.96 14.76
C GLU A 14 -35.58 19.26 14.09
N ASP A 15 -35.81 18.18 13.35
CA ASP A 15 -34.75 17.47 12.62
C ASP A 15 -34.29 18.27 11.39
N VAL A 16 -35.25 18.87 10.67
CA VAL A 16 -34.99 19.73 9.50
C VAL A 16 -34.25 21.01 9.89
N GLU A 17 -34.57 21.61 11.04
CA GLU A 17 -33.90 22.81 11.56
C GLU A 17 -32.41 22.55 11.84
N VAL A 18 -32.07 21.40 12.45
CA VAL A 18 -30.67 21.00 12.68
C VAL A 18 -29.91 20.77 11.38
N LEU A 19 -30.55 20.20 10.35
CA LEU A 19 -29.93 19.98 9.03
C LEU A 19 -29.75 21.29 8.26
N GLN A 20 -30.75 22.17 8.27
CA GLN A 20 -30.65 23.47 7.64
C GLN A 20 -29.55 24.33 8.29
N LYS A 21 -29.38 24.27 9.61
CA LYS A 21 -28.28 24.94 10.31
C LYS A 21 -26.90 24.53 9.79
N LEU A 22 -26.67 23.25 9.47
CA LEU A 22 -25.40 22.79 8.90
C LEU A 22 -25.14 23.38 7.50
N VAL A 23 -26.19 23.56 6.70
CA VAL A 23 -26.09 24.25 5.39
C VAL A 23 -25.87 25.75 5.57
N ASP A 24 -26.45 26.37 6.59
CA ASP A 24 -26.29 27.81 6.81
C ASP A 24 -24.93 28.14 7.47
N GLU A 25 -24.35 27.23 8.26
CA GLU A 25 -22.93 27.27 8.70
C GLU A 25 -21.96 27.20 7.49
N TYR A 26 -22.32 26.49 6.41
CA TYR A 26 -21.56 26.51 5.14
C TYR A 26 -21.66 27.86 4.43
N LYS A 27 -22.88 28.39 4.25
CA LYS A 27 -23.12 29.68 3.58
C LYS A 27 -22.45 30.86 4.30
N GLN A 28 -22.23 30.74 5.60
CA GLN A 28 -21.48 31.72 6.41
C GLN A 28 -19.95 31.53 6.37
N GLY A 29 -19.45 30.47 5.73
CA GLY A 29 -18.03 30.16 5.64
C GLY A 29 -17.40 29.59 6.91
N GLU A 30 -18.20 29.11 7.87
CA GLU A 30 -17.69 28.59 9.15
C GLU A 30 -17.12 27.17 9.03
N LYS A 31 -17.43 26.44 7.95
CA LYS A 31 -17.03 25.04 7.70
C LYS A 31 -16.76 24.77 6.22
N GLU A 32 -15.86 23.83 5.94
CA GLU A 32 -15.62 23.36 4.57
C GLU A 32 -16.76 22.46 4.05
N ARG A 33 -16.98 22.49 2.73
CA ARG A 33 -18.07 21.78 2.03
C ARG A 33 -18.11 20.29 2.35
N ASN A 34 -16.93 19.65 2.43
CA ASN A 34 -16.82 18.21 2.68
C ASN A 34 -17.22 17.84 4.11
N ASP A 35 -16.86 18.65 5.11
CA ASP A 35 -17.24 18.45 6.50
C ASP A 35 -18.75 18.62 6.71
N VAL A 36 -19.35 19.58 6.00
CA VAL A 36 -20.81 19.81 6.03
C VAL A 36 -21.56 18.65 5.38
N ILE A 37 -21.10 18.12 4.24
CA ILE A 37 -21.68 16.93 3.60
C ILE A 37 -21.57 15.70 4.50
N ALA A 38 -20.44 15.51 5.19
CA ALA A 38 -20.26 14.43 6.16
C ALA A 38 -21.18 14.58 7.39
N ALA A 39 -21.31 15.81 7.93
CA ALA A 39 -22.18 16.11 9.06
C ALA A 39 -23.66 15.95 8.73
N LEU A 40 -24.11 16.39 7.55
CA LEU A 40 -25.47 16.18 7.04
C LEU A 40 -25.76 14.69 6.91
N SER A 41 -24.90 13.95 6.22
CA SER A 41 -25.06 12.50 6.00
C SER A 41 -25.15 11.71 7.33
N PHE A 42 -24.27 12.02 8.29
CA PHE A 42 -24.29 11.42 9.62
C PHE A 42 -25.56 11.78 10.41
N THR A 43 -26.01 13.02 10.32
CA THR A 43 -27.19 13.51 11.07
C THR A 43 -28.48 12.92 10.50
N ILE A 44 -28.65 12.88 9.18
CA ILE A 44 -29.79 12.24 8.50
C ILE A 44 -29.83 10.74 8.85
N ALA A 45 -28.70 10.03 8.77
CA ALA A 45 -28.64 8.60 9.10
C ALA A 45 -28.97 8.33 10.58
N LYS A 46 -28.43 9.14 11.51
CA LYS A 46 -28.72 9.05 12.95
C LYS A 46 -30.21 9.28 13.23
N THR A 47 -30.81 10.33 12.67
CA THR A 47 -32.22 10.63 12.89
C THR A 47 -33.13 9.60 12.23
N ALA A 48 -32.81 9.12 11.02
CA ALA A 48 -33.56 8.04 10.37
C ALA A 48 -33.61 6.78 11.26
N ALA A 49 -32.48 6.38 11.84
CA ALA A 49 -32.41 5.25 12.77
C ALA A 49 -33.22 5.48 14.07
N VAL A 50 -33.26 6.70 14.61
CA VAL A 50 -34.07 7.05 15.79
C VAL A 50 -35.58 7.09 15.49
N ARG A 51 -35.97 7.53 14.29
CA ARG A 51 -37.38 7.65 13.86
C ARG A 51 -37.95 6.35 13.25
N GLY A 52 -37.11 5.35 12.96
CA GLY A 52 -37.52 4.13 12.23
C GLY A 52 -37.76 4.35 10.73
N VAL A 53 -37.19 5.42 10.18
CA VAL A 53 -37.37 5.86 8.78
C VAL A 53 -36.37 5.14 7.86
N GLN A 54 -36.82 4.71 6.68
CA GLN A 54 -35.95 4.12 5.67
C GLN A 54 -35.03 5.18 5.03
N LEU A 55 -33.73 4.95 5.07
CA LEU A 55 -32.72 5.91 4.60
C LEU A 55 -32.63 5.93 3.06
N SER A 56 -33.42 6.81 2.45
CA SER A 56 -33.35 7.14 1.02
C SER A 56 -32.43 8.33 0.75
N SER A 57 -31.76 8.33 -0.41
CA SER A 57 -30.97 9.46 -0.95
C SER A 57 -31.79 10.76 -1.11
N THR A 58 -33.10 10.63 -1.32
CA THR A 58 -34.07 11.74 -1.43
C THR A 58 -34.10 12.67 -0.21
N HIS A 59 -33.57 12.25 0.94
CA HIS A 59 -33.49 13.09 2.14
C HIS A 59 -32.23 13.97 2.19
N LEU A 60 -31.18 13.63 1.45
CA LEU A 60 -29.91 14.37 1.42
C LEU A 60 -29.84 15.35 0.24
N LEU A 61 -30.41 14.97 -0.92
CA LEU A 61 -30.41 15.80 -2.14
C LEU A 61 -30.86 17.26 -1.93
N PRO A 62 -31.94 17.59 -1.19
CA PRO A 62 -32.39 18.97 -1.01
C PRO A 62 -31.44 19.87 -0.21
N TYR A 63 -30.45 19.28 0.48
CA TYR A 63 -29.39 20.03 1.15
C TYR A 63 -28.15 20.15 0.26
N LEU A 64 -27.81 19.12 -0.53
CA LEU A 64 -26.72 19.20 -1.52
C LEU A 64 -27.00 20.25 -2.60
N GLU A 65 -28.24 20.30 -3.11
CA GLU A 65 -28.69 21.30 -4.08
C GLU A 65 -28.56 22.74 -3.54
N GLN A 66 -28.69 22.95 -2.22
CA GLN A 66 -28.44 24.26 -1.59
C GLN A 66 -26.95 24.61 -1.45
N LEU A 67 -26.06 23.62 -1.32
CA LEU A 67 -24.62 23.86 -1.33
C LEU A 67 -24.17 24.22 -2.76
N ASP A 68 -24.60 23.42 -3.75
CA ASP A 68 -24.24 23.61 -5.16
C ASP A 68 -24.76 24.93 -5.74
N ALA A 69 -25.95 25.37 -5.31
CA ALA A 69 -26.49 26.69 -5.66
C ALA A 69 -25.64 27.83 -5.08
N HIS A 70 -25.25 27.75 -3.81
CA HIS A 70 -24.40 28.75 -3.16
C HIS A 70 -22.99 28.82 -3.78
N ASP A 71 -22.39 27.66 -4.10
CA ASP A 71 -21.10 27.58 -4.79
C ASP A 71 -21.18 28.27 -6.16
N SER A 72 -22.26 28.03 -6.91
CA SER A 72 -22.54 28.67 -8.20
C SER A 72 -22.74 30.20 -8.09
N GLU A 73 -23.36 30.66 -7.01
CA GLU A 73 -23.55 32.10 -6.73
C GLU A 73 -22.24 32.80 -6.35
N GLN A 74 -21.34 32.13 -5.62
CA GLN A 74 -20.01 32.68 -5.32
C GLN A 74 -19.12 32.77 -6.58
N GLU A 75 -19.05 31.71 -7.39
CA GLU A 75 -18.25 31.73 -8.63
C GLU A 75 -18.76 32.79 -9.64
N GLY A 76 -20.07 33.03 -9.68
CA GLY A 76 -20.68 34.06 -10.53
C GLY A 76 -20.36 35.51 -10.14
N GLY A 77 -19.87 35.76 -8.92
CA GLY A 77 -19.65 37.11 -8.39
C GLY A 77 -18.37 37.82 -8.88
N HIS A 78 -17.38 37.08 -9.40
CA HIS A 78 -16.04 37.62 -9.66
C HIS A 78 -15.80 38.11 -11.10
N GLN A 79 -16.50 39.18 -11.50
CA GLN A 79 -16.14 39.95 -12.71
C GLN A 79 -14.90 40.82 -12.47
N HIS A 80 -13.73 40.36 -12.90
CA HIS A 80 -12.52 41.20 -12.94
C HIS A 80 -12.59 42.24 -14.08
N PRO A 81 -12.26 43.52 -13.82
CA PRO A 81 -12.31 44.56 -14.84
C PRO A 81 -11.16 44.44 -15.87
N ARG A 82 -11.46 44.78 -17.13
CA ARG A 82 -10.43 44.97 -18.17
C ARG A 82 -9.60 46.23 -17.89
N PRO A 83 -8.27 46.21 -18.00
CA PRO A 83 -7.47 47.41 -18.24
C PRO A 83 -7.65 47.90 -19.69
N ASP A 84 -7.46 49.21 -19.89
CA ASP A 84 -7.63 49.89 -21.18
C ASP A 84 -6.33 49.87 -22.03
N SER A 85 -6.48 50.37 -23.25
CA SER A 85 -5.55 50.45 -24.38
C SER A 85 -4.32 51.34 -24.18
N GLY A 86 -3.31 51.10 -25.03
CA GLY A 86 -2.08 51.90 -25.16
C GLY A 86 -1.25 51.45 -26.36
N GLU A 87 -1.30 52.20 -27.46
CA GLU A 87 -0.61 51.89 -28.73
C GLU A 87 0.85 52.36 -28.74
N GLN A 88 1.74 51.71 -29.51
CA GLN A 88 2.39 52.32 -30.71
C GLN A 88 3.49 51.46 -31.39
N SER A 89 3.36 51.32 -32.73
CA SER A 89 4.41 51.51 -33.77
C SER A 89 5.59 50.53 -33.99
N GLY A 90 5.67 50.00 -35.23
CA GLY A 90 6.85 49.38 -35.89
C GLY A 90 6.94 47.85 -35.74
N GLY A 91 7.21 47.00 -36.76
CA GLY A 91 7.75 47.20 -38.12
C GLY A 91 9.05 46.36 -38.27
N ASP A 92 9.35 45.58 -39.31
CA ASP A 92 8.68 45.25 -40.59
C ASP A 92 9.08 43.81 -41.06
N ASP A 93 8.78 43.43 -42.32
CA ASP A 93 9.20 42.21 -43.08
C ASP A 93 8.65 40.84 -42.61
N ALA A 94 7.76 40.16 -43.36
CA ALA A 94 7.95 39.35 -44.60
C ALA A 94 8.47 37.91 -44.32
N ASP A 95 8.01 36.82 -44.95
CA ASP A 95 6.98 36.55 -45.99
C ASP A 95 6.28 35.19 -45.63
N ASP A 96 5.36 34.51 -46.34
CA ASP A 96 4.86 34.46 -47.74
C ASP A 96 3.34 34.04 -47.72
N GLY A 97 2.73 33.72 -48.87
CA GLY A 97 1.32 33.28 -49.01
C GLY A 97 1.00 31.81 -48.64
N SER A 98 -0.17 31.26 -49.00
CA SER A 98 -1.27 31.80 -49.82
C SER A 98 -2.61 31.05 -49.61
N ASP A 99 -3.73 31.78 -49.71
CA ASP A 99 -5.11 31.34 -50.03
C ASP A 99 -5.84 30.27 -49.16
N GLY A 100 -7.18 30.32 -49.01
CA GLY A 100 -8.09 31.40 -49.41
C GLY A 100 -9.58 31.01 -49.49
N ARG A 101 -10.39 31.44 -48.50
CA ARG A 101 -11.88 31.42 -48.45
C ARG A 101 -12.52 30.01 -48.43
N GLY A 102 -13.75 29.83 -47.93
CA GLY A 102 -14.69 30.75 -47.27
C GLY A 102 -15.57 29.99 -46.26
N GLY A 103 -16.40 30.69 -45.48
CA GLY A 103 -17.15 30.08 -44.37
C GLY A 103 -18.67 30.09 -44.54
N GLU A 104 -19.33 29.08 -43.98
CA GLU A 104 -20.76 29.01 -43.68
C GLU A 104 -20.97 28.22 -42.36
N SER A 105 -22.17 28.25 -41.79
CA SER A 105 -22.52 27.66 -40.49
C SER A 105 -24.04 27.40 -40.42
N PRO A 106 -24.58 26.64 -39.44
CA PRO A 106 -23.92 25.89 -38.36
C PRO A 106 -24.22 24.37 -38.37
N GLY A 107 -23.62 23.61 -37.44
CA GLY A 107 -23.98 22.23 -37.16
C GLY A 107 -23.65 21.86 -35.70
N GLU A 108 -24.53 21.09 -35.05
CA GLU A 108 -24.44 20.73 -33.63
C GLU A 108 -23.43 19.59 -33.38
N SER A 109 -22.57 19.70 -32.35
CA SER A 109 -22.17 18.54 -31.54
C SER A 109 -21.44 18.88 -30.22
N GLU A 110 -21.66 18.01 -29.24
CA GLU A 110 -20.81 17.61 -28.10
C GLU A 110 -20.07 18.63 -27.20
N ARG A 111 -20.57 18.69 -25.95
CA ARG A 111 -19.81 19.08 -24.75
C ARG A 111 -18.64 18.13 -24.51
N GLY A 112 -17.39 18.62 -24.59
CA GLY A 112 -16.20 17.82 -24.31
C GLY A 112 -16.08 17.36 -22.85
N LYS A 113 -16.37 16.07 -22.58
CA LYS A 113 -16.02 15.40 -21.32
C LYS A 113 -14.50 15.15 -21.25
N LYS A 114 -13.86 15.50 -20.13
CA LYS A 114 -12.47 15.11 -19.85
C LYS A 114 -12.44 13.61 -19.52
N ARG A 115 -11.86 12.81 -20.42
CA ARG A 115 -11.71 11.34 -20.25
C ARG A 115 -10.83 10.98 -19.06
N SER A 116 -11.15 9.89 -18.37
CA SER A 116 -10.39 9.42 -17.21
C SER A 116 -9.20 8.53 -17.61
N LEU A 117 -8.28 8.26 -16.68
CA LEU A 117 -7.12 7.40 -16.94
C LEU A 117 -7.52 5.92 -17.19
N ALA A 118 -8.67 5.47 -16.67
CA ALA A 118 -9.18 4.11 -16.90
C ALA A 118 -9.60 3.91 -18.37
N GLU A 119 -10.31 4.89 -18.94
CA GLU A 119 -10.68 4.96 -20.36
C GLU A 119 -9.44 5.03 -21.29
N ARG A 120 -8.26 5.34 -20.72
CA ARG A 120 -6.96 5.37 -21.40
C ARG A 120 -6.17 4.06 -21.33
N MET A 121 -6.61 3.09 -20.52
CA MET A 121 -5.98 1.77 -20.39
C MET A 121 -6.95 0.57 -20.62
N GLY A 122 -8.25 0.82 -20.77
CA GLY A 122 -9.19 -0.16 -21.34
C GLY A 122 -9.44 -1.41 -20.50
N ILE A 123 -9.35 -1.31 -19.17
CA ILE A 123 -9.69 -2.42 -18.26
C ILE A 123 -11.05 -2.15 -17.62
N GLU A 124 -12.10 -2.56 -18.33
CA GLU A 124 -13.42 -2.80 -17.74
C GLU A 124 -13.52 -4.28 -17.37
N TYR A 125 -14.09 -4.57 -16.19
CA TYR A 125 -14.42 -5.94 -15.76
C TYR A 125 -15.71 -5.90 -14.96
N ASP A 126 -16.81 -5.75 -15.70
CA ASP A 126 -18.17 -5.73 -15.13
C ASP A 126 -18.84 -7.10 -15.19
N GLY A 127 -19.86 -7.30 -14.36
CA GLY A 127 -20.59 -8.57 -14.25
C GLY A 127 -21.62 -8.78 -15.35
N GLU A 128 -21.79 -10.04 -15.77
CA GLU A 128 -22.96 -10.60 -16.50
C GLU A 128 -23.63 -9.75 -17.61
N GLY A 129 -22.87 -8.88 -18.27
CA GLY A 129 -23.23 -8.19 -19.50
C GLY A 129 -22.47 -8.77 -20.69
N GLY A 130 -23.18 -9.21 -21.75
CA GLY A 130 -22.60 -9.91 -22.89
C GLY A 130 -21.71 -9.04 -23.79
N SER A 131 -20.48 -8.76 -23.37
CA SER A 131 -19.51 -7.95 -24.13
C SER A 131 -19.02 -8.70 -25.38
N LYS A 132 -19.22 -8.08 -26.55
CA LYS A 132 -18.95 -8.69 -27.87
C LYS A 132 -17.48 -8.59 -28.30
N HIS A 133 -16.55 -8.61 -27.35
CA HIS A 133 -15.13 -8.71 -27.69
C HIS A 133 -14.82 -10.12 -28.19
N PRO A 134 -14.11 -10.29 -29.32
CA PRO A 134 -13.61 -11.59 -29.72
C PRO A 134 -12.75 -12.16 -28.59
N LYS A 135 -13.09 -13.38 -28.14
CA LYS A 135 -12.20 -14.13 -27.25
C LYS A 135 -10.98 -14.54 -28.06
N VAL A 136 -9.90 -13.76 -27.94
CA VAL A 136 -8.57 -14.10 -28.45
C VAL A 136 -8.24 -15.52 -28.00
N ASP A 137 -7.91 -16.40 -28.94
CA ASP A 137 -7.56 -17.78 -28.62
C ASP A 137 -6.29 -17.77 -27.76
N PRO A 138 -6.28 -18.41 -26.57
CA PRO A 138 -5.07 -18.56 -25.78
C PRO A 138 -3.86 -19.14 -26.53
N SER A 139 -4.06 -19.84 -27.66
CA SER A 139 -2.99 -20.32 -28.54
C SER A 139 -2.23 -19.20 -29.26
N GLU A 140 -2.89 -18.09 -29.60
CA GLU A 140 -2.32 -16.95 -30.35
C GLU A 140 -1.30 -16.14 -29.52
N TYR A 141 -1.31 -16.28 -28.19
CA TYR A 141 -0.35 -15.60 -27.34
C TYR A 141 1.08 -16.08 -27.61
N ALA A 142 1.97 -15.16 -27.98
CA ALA A 142 3.37 -15.47 -28.32
C ALA A 142 4.15 -16.20 -27.20
N TRP A 143 3.71 -16.08 -25.94
CA TRP A 143 4.27 -16.86 -24.82
C TRP A 143 3.68 -18.28 -24.71
N ARG A 144 2.45 -18.57 -25.17
CA ARG A 144 1.95 -19.95 -25.30
C ARG A 144 2.65 -20.68 -26.43
N ALA A 145 2.77 -20.06 -27.61
CA ALA A 145 3.53 -20.62 -28.72
C ALA A 145 4.98 -20.97 -28.31
N ARG A 146 5.71 -20.01 -27.74
CA ARG A 146 7.07 -20.26 -27.20
C ARG A 146 7.07 -21.25 -26.03
N ALA A 147 6.05 -21.30 -25.18
CA ALA A 147 5.98 -22.27 -24.10
C ALA A 147 5.80 -23.69 -24.63
N GLN A 148 5.04 -23.91 -25.70
CA GLN A 148 4.86 -25.25 -26.28
C GLN A 148 6.20 -25.83 -26.75
N ASP A 149 6.96 -25.06 -27.54
CA ASP A 149 8.32 -25.44 -27.97
C ASP A 149 9.24 -25.75 -26.77
N PHE A 150 9.14 -24.95 -25.69
CA PHE A 150 10.00 -25.07 -24.52
C PHE A 150 9.58 -26.21 -23.57
N LEU A 151 8.28 -26.51 -23.46
CA LEU A 151 7.70 -27.57 -22.64
C LEU A 151 8.09 -28.96 -23.14
N ASP A 152 8.31 -29.10 -24.45
CA ASP A 152 8.72 -30.36 -25.08
C ASP A 152 10.24 -30.44 -25.32
N THR A 153 10.97 -29.31 -25.32
CA THR A 153 12.43 -29.29 -25.53
C THR A 153 13.25 -29.17 -24.23
N ILE A 154 12.78 -28.47 -23.19
CA ILE A 154 13.61 -28.05 -22.04
C ILE A 154 12.92 -28.28 -20.67
N TYR A 155 13.26 -29.40 -20.04
CA TYR A 155 13.35 -29.62 -18.57
C TYR A 155 12.09 -29.50 -17.68
N PHE A 156 10.87 -29.49 -18.22
CA PHE A 156 9.68 -29.64 -17.36
C PHE A 156 9.52 -31.08 -16.85
N THR A 157 9.59 -31.29 -15.53
CA THR A 157 9.38 -32.60 -14.93
C THR A 157 7.88 -32.99 -14.94
N PRO A 158 7.52 -34.28 -14.86
CA PRO A 158 6.12 -34.71 -14.79
C PRO A 158 5.34 -34.08 -13.62
N GLU A 159 6.01 -33.81 -12.50
CA GLU A 159 5.44 -33.12 -11.33
C GLU A 159 5.08 -31.66 -11.66
N HIS A 160 5.98 -30.92 -12.32
CA HIS A 160 5.69 -29.55 -12.76
C HIS A 160 4.45 -29.52 -13.67
N ARG A 161 4.36 -30.43 -14.65
CA ARG A 161 3.25 -30.46 -15.61
C ARG A 161 1.91 -30.67 -14.88
N ARG A 162 1.81 -31.64 -13.96
CA ARG A 162 0.61 -31.83 -13.13
C ARG A 162 0.19 -30.60 -12.33
N VAL A 163 1.14 -29.85 -11.76
CA VAL A 163 0.81 -28.62 -11.02
C VAL A 163 0.25 -27.56 -11.98
N LEU A 164 0.84 -27.39 -13.16
CA LEU A 164 0.34 -26.45 -14.16
C LEU A 164 -1.04 -26.84 -14.72
N ASP A 165 -1.28 -28.12 -14.97
CA ASP A 165 -2.58 -28.62 -15.43
C ASP A 165 -3.69 -28.34 -14.40
N GLN A 166 -3.40 -28.55 -13.11
CA GLN A 166 -4.31 -28.25 -12.00
C GLN A 166 -4.51 -26.72 -11.82
N VAL A 167 -3.44 -25.91 -11.88
CA VAL A 167 -3.55 -24.44 -11.85
C VAL A 167 -4.35 -23.90 -13.03
N GLU A 168 -4.18 -24.44 -14.24
CA GLU A 168 -5.00 -24.01 -15.38
C GLU A 168 -6.47 -24.35 -15.14
N LEU A 169 -6.79 -25.55 -14.64
CA LEU A 169 -8.15 -25.95 -14.28
C LEU A 169 -8.77 -24.98 -13.26
N TYR A 170 -8.10 -24.71 -12.13
CA TYR A 170 -8.59 -23.82 -11.07
C TYR A 170 -8.66 -22.35 -11.52
N SER A 171 -7.83 -21.93 -12.48
CA SER A 171 -7.83 -20.55 -12.98
C SER A 171 -9.03 -20.20 -13.87
N ARG A 172 -9.75 -21.20 -14.42
CA ARG A 172 -10.91 -21.01 -15.32
C ARG A 172 -12.07 -20.29 -14.63
N ASP A 173 -12.34 -20.67 -13.39
CA ASP A 173 -13.15 -19.89 -12.45
C ASP A 173 -12.61 -20.07 -11.02
N ILE A 174 -11.70 -19.17 -10.65
CA ILE A 174 -11.10 -19.15 -9.32
C ILE A 174 -12.10 -18.78 -8.21
N LYS A 175 -13.24 -18.16 -8.50
CA LYS A 175 -14.29 -17.91 -7.50
C LYS A 175 -15.04 -19.20 -7.20
N ALA A 176 -15.46 -19.93 -8.23
CA ALA A 176 -16.08 -21.24 -8.08
C ALA A 176 -15.13 -22.22 -7.37
N ALA A 177 -13.86 -22.30 -7.78
CA ALA A 177 -12.89 -23.21 -7.17
C ALA A 177 -12.61 -22.90 -5.69
N VAL A 178 -12.55 -21.61 -5.28
CA VAL A 178 -12.42 -21.23 -3.87
C VAL A 178 -13.70 -21.53 -3.08
N SER A 179 -14.89 -21.37 -3.67
CA SER A 179 -16.15 -21.73 -2.99
C SER A 179 -16.31 -23.24 -2.81
N ASP A 180 -15.93 -24.03 -3.82
CA ASP A 180 -16.02 -25.50 -3.82
C ASP A 180 -15.06 -26.12 -2.79
N ILE A 181 -13.78 -25.72 -2.79
CA ILE A 181 -12.79 -26.27 -1.85
C ILE A 181 -13.12 -25.95 -0.38
N ILE A 182 -13.85 -24.87 -0.10
CA ILE A 182 -14.25 -24.46 1.25
C ILE A 182 -15.45 -25.25 1.77
N VAL A 183 -16.32 -25.78 0.90
CA VAL A 183 -17.41 -26.70 1.29
C VAL A 183 -16.99 -28.18 1.24
N ALA A 184 -15.79 -28.48 0.73
CA ALA A 184 -15.26 -29.83 0.64
C ALA A 184 -15.04 -30.48 2.03
N PRO A 185 -15.34 -31.77 2.19
CA PRO A 185 -15.09 -32.48 3.45
C PRO A 185 -13.59 -32.57 3.73
N PHE A 186 -13.23 -32.44 5.02
CA PHE A 186 -11.84 -32.47 5.51
C PHE A 186 -10.94 -31.31 5.06
N VAL A 187 -11.51 -30.21 4.55
CA VAL A 187 -10.76 -28.99 4.19
C VAL A 187 -9.87 -28.47 5.35
N PRO A 188 -8.56 -28.26 5.13
CA PRO A 188 -7.66 -27.68 6.12
C PRO A 188 -8.01 -26.25 6.55
N ALA A 189 -7.66 -25.88 7.78
CA ALA A 189 -7.99 -24.57 8.36
C ALA A 189 -7.09 -23.43 7.82
N LEU A 190 -7.45 -22.86 6.66
CA LEU A 190 -6.76 -21.77 5.98
C LEU A 190 -7.64 -20.51 5.87
N PRO A 191 -7.09 -19.27 5.93
CA PRO A 191 -7.87 -18.06 5.65
C PRO A 191 -8.38 -18.04 4.20
N TYR A 192 -9.59 -17.52 3.98
CA TYR A 192 -10.23 -17.42 2.65
C TYR A 192 -9.29 -16.80 1.58
N GLY A 193 -8.61 -15.71 1.93
CA GLY A 193 -7.67 -15.03 1.03
C GLY A 193 -6.43 -15.87 0.66
N GLN A 194 -6.05 -16.87 1.48
CA GLN A 194 -4.93 -17.76 1.19
C GLN A 194 -5.34 -18.96 0.33
N TRP A 195 -6.60 -19.41 0.36
CA TRP A 195 -7.08 -20.47 -0.54
C TRP A 195 -6.94 -20.10 -2.02
N LYS A 196 -7.23 -18.84 -2.36
CA LYS A 196 -6.95 -18.30 -3.70
C LYS A 196 -5.45 -18.41 -4.07
N ASN A 197 -4.56 -18.11 -3.12
CA ASN A 197 -3.11 -18.15 -3.36
C ASN A 197 -2.63 -19.61 -3.51
N VAL A 198 -3.19 -20.56 -2.75
CA VAL A 198 -2.94 -22.00 -2.92
C VAL A 198 -3.38 -22.46 -4.30
N LEU A 199 -4.66 -22.29 -4.66
CA LEU A 199 -5.21 -22.77 -5.94
C LEU A 199 -4.54 -22.16 -7.18
N LEU A 200 -4.06 -20.91 -7.08
CA LEU A 200 -3.27 -20.28 -8.15
C LEU A 200 -1.78 -20.63 -8.08
N ASP A 201 -1.31 -21.47 -7.16
CA ASP A 201 0.11 -21.77 -6.90
C ASP A 201 0.95 -20.47 -6.83
N GLN A 202 0.54 -19.57 -5.94
CA GLN A 202 1.17 -18.28 -5.69
C GLN A 202 1.76 -18.24 -4.28
N PHE A 203 2.45 -17.16 -3.93
CA PHE A 203 2.98 -16.97 -2.59
C PHE A 203 1.86 -16.97 -1.52
N VAL A 204 1.90 -17.97 -0.64
CA VAL A 204 1.06 -18.05 0.57
C VAL A 204 1.80 -17.45 1.76
N ASP A 205 1.16 -16.52 2.47
CA ASP A 205 1.77 -15.91 3.65
C ASP A 205 1.52 -16.73 4.92
N LEU A 206 2.58 -17.36 5.42
CA LEU A 206 2.53 -18.14 6.66
C LEU A 206 2.26 -17.27 7.90
N ASP A 207 2.59 -15.96 7.88
CA ASP A 207 2.18 -15.06 8.97
C ASP A 207 0.64 -14.94 9.00
N SER A 208 0.00 -14.81 7.84
CA SER A 208 -1.46 -14.75 7.70
C SER A 208 -2.14 -16.05 8.15
N ILE A 209 -1.50 -17.20 7.94
CA ILE A 209 -1.99 -18.50 8.45
C ILE A 209 -1.87 -18.55 9.98
N LEU A 210 -0.68 -18.27 10.53
CA LEU A 210 -0.43 -18.29 11.97
C LEU A 210 -1.34 -17.31 12.74
N SER A 211 -1.63 -16.15 12.12
CA SER A 211 -2.57 -15.14 12.64
C SER A 211 -4.02 -15.61 12.69
N ASN A 212 -4.36 -16.69 11.98
CA ASN A 212 -5.70 -17.27 11.95
C ASN A 212 -5.81 -18.53 12.82
N SER A 213 -4.74 -19.32 12.95
CA SER A 213 -4.68 -20.49 13.83
C SER A 213 -4.96 -20.19 15.31
N PHE A 214 -4.84 -18.93 15.72
CA PHE A 214 -5.13 -18.44 17.07
C PHE A 214 -6.23 -17.35 17.10
N ALA A 215 -7.01 -17.19 16.02
CA ALA A 215 -8.12 -16.25 16.00
C ALA A 215 -9.30 -16.80 16.82
N THR A 216 -9.82 -16.00 17.73
CA THR A 216 -11.00 -16.32 18.57
C THR A 216 -12.33 -15.89 17.93
N GLU A 217 -12.27 -15.11 16.85
CA GLU A 217 -13.41 -14.62 16.07
C GLU A 217 -13.26 -15.10 14.61
N PRO A 218 -14.36 -15.47 13.93
CA PRO A 218 -14.32 -15.83 12.51
C PRO A 218 -13.93 -14.62 11.64
N GLU A 219 -13.22 -14.87 10.53
CA GLU A 219 -12.87 -13.83 9.56
C GLU A 219 -14.07 -13.52 8.64
N GLU A 220 -15.06 -12.81 9.19
CA GLU A 220 -16.19 -12.29 8.43
C GLU A 220 -15.75 -11.16 7.48
N PRO A 221 -16.06 -11.24 6.16
CA PRO A 221 -15.86 -10.12 5.26
C PRO A 221 -16.92 -9.05 5.56
N GLN A 222 -16.56 -8.08 6.41
CA GLN A 222 -17.48 -7.02 6.84
C GLN A 222 -17.79 -6.05 5.68
N GLN A 223 -18.80 -6.40 4.87
CA GLN A 223 -19.35 -5.59 3.80
C GLN A 223 -20.19 -4.47 4.40
N LEU A 224 -19.72 -3.22 4.26
CA LEU A 224 -20.49 -2.03 4.61
C LEU A 224 -21.23 -1.55 3.34
N LEU A 225 -22.51 -1.87 3.22
CA LEU A 225 -23.35 -1.41 2.12
C LEU A 225 -23.64 0.10 2.25
N LEU A 226 -23.10 0.89 1.33
CA LEU A 226 -23.49 2.29 1.13
C LEU A 226 -24.50 2.34 -0.02
N GLY A 227 -25.75 2.01 0.30
CA GLY A 227 -26.80 1.83 -0.70
C GLY A 227 -26.45 0.70 -1.67
N ASP A 228 -26.38 1.05 -2.94
CA ASP A 228 -26.05 0.18 -4.08
C ASP A 228 -24.54 -0.05 -4.30
N VAL A 229 -23.65 0.55 -3.50
CA VAL A 229 -22.19 0.30 -3.53
C VAL A 229 -21.71 -0.33 -2.22
N GLY A 230 -21.16 -1.55 -2.29
CA GLY A 230 -20.56 -2.24 -1.14
C GLY A 230 -19.11 -1.85 -0.90
N LEU A 231 -18.79 -1.32 0.29
CA LEU A 231 -17.42 -1.09 0.75
C LEU A 231 -16.94 -2.23 1.65
N GLU A 232 -15.93 -2.98 1.21
CA GLU A 232 -15.32 -4.06 1.98
C GLU A 232 -14.28 -3.49 2.98
N ILE A 233 -14.72 -3.05 4.16
CA ILE A 233 -13.84 -2.48 5.18
C ILE A 233 -13.18 -3.60 6.00
N LYS A 234 -12.03 -4.09 5.49
CA LYS A 234 -11.19 -5.05 6.20
C LYS A 234 -10.59 -4.42 7.47
N LYS A 235 -11.09 -4.82 8.63
CA LYS A 235 -10.44 -4.56 9.93
C LYS A 235 -8.95 -4.93 9.84
N SER A 236 -8.07 -4.06 10.32
CA SER A 236 -6.62 -4.30 10.29
C SER A 236 -6.21 -5.40 11.27
N LYS A 237 -6.30 -6.67 10.84
CA LYS A 237 -5.90 -7.86 11.60
C LYS A 237 -4.45 -7.68 12.08
N VAL A 238 -4.21 -7.88 13.38
CA VAL A 238 -2.84 -7.86 13.93
C VAL A 238 -2.13 -9.12 13.45
N VAL A 239 -1.42 -8.99 12.33
CA VAL A 239 -0.69 -10.10 11.71
C VAL A 239 0.46 -10.52 12.62
N SER A 240 0.30 -11.66 13.31
CA SER A 240 1.35 -12.27 14.11
C SER A 240 2.50 -12.67 13.19
N LYS A 241 3.71 -12.25 13.55
CA LYS A 241 4.91 -12.51 12.75
C LYS A 241 5.60 -13.78 13.22
N ILE A 242 5.89 -14.68 12.28
CA ILE A 242 6.75 -15.83 12.53
C ILE A 242 8.14 -15.30 12.89
N THR A 243 8.58 -15.62 14.11
CA THR A 243 9.87 -15.21 14.69
C THR A 243 10.66 -16.38 15.27
N THR A 244 10.01 -17.54 15.47
CA THR A 244 10.63 -18.76 15.99
C THR A 244 10.46 -19.94 15.03
N HIS A 245 11.36 -20.93 15.15
CA HIS A 245 11.31 -22.17 14.39
C HIS A 245 9.99 -22.94 14.62
N GLY A 246 9.49 -22.99 15.86
CA GLY A 246 8.19 -23.61 16.18
C GLY A 246 6.98 -22.89 15.57
N GLN A 247 7.02 -21.56 15.45
CA GLN A 247 5.99 -20.80 14.73
C GLN A 247 6.04 -21.09 13.22
N TRP A 248 7.23 -21.21 12.64
CA TRP A 248 7.40 -21.61 11.24
C TRP A 248 6.92 -23.04 10.99
N ILE A 249 7.25 -23.98 11.88
CA ILE A 249 6.76 -25.38 11.86
C ILE A 249 5.23 -25.42 11.76
N ASN A 250 4.53 -24.69 12.64
CA ASN A 250 3.06 -24.69 12.66
C ASN A 250 2.46 -24.04 11.40
N GLY A 251 3.00 -22.88 10.99
CA GLY A 251 2.52 -22.16 9.81
C GLY A 251 2.76 -22.93 8.50
N PHE A 252 3.95 -23.50 8.33
CA PHE A 252 4.28 -24.30 7.15
C PHE A 252 3.50 -25.61 7.11
N ARG A 253 3.28 -26.29 8.24
CA ARG A 253 2.47 -27.52 8.27
C ARG A 253 1.03 -27.28 7.78
N ALA A 254 0.39 -26.21 8.23
CA ALA A 254 -0.97 -25.86 7.76
C ALA A 254 -0.99 -25.48 6.26
N TYR A 255 0.11 -24.90 5.74
CA TYR A 255 0.32 -24.71 4.30
C TYR A 255 0.54 -26.03 3.55
N GLU A 256 1.33 -26.96 4.08
CA GLU A 256 1.57 -28.30 3.51
C GLU A 256 0.26 -29.12 3.44
N GLU A 257 -0.53 -29.13 4.51
CA GLU A 257 -1.83 -29.78 4.55
C GLU A 257 -2.79 -29.18 3.50
N ALA A 258 -2.84 -27.85 3.38
CA ALA A 258 -3.68 -27.18 2.36
C ALA A 258 -3.21 -27.41 0.92
N VAL A 259 -1.90 -27.42 0.65
CA VAL A 259 -1.37 -27.66 -0.71
C VAL A 259 -1.53 -29.13 -1.11
N ASN A 260 -1.33 -30.09 -0.21
CA ASN A 260 -1.59 -31.51 -0.52
C ASN A 260 -3.10 -31.82 -0.65
N PHE A 261 -3.98 -31.05 -0.01
CA PHE A 261 -5.44 -31.13 -0.24
C PHE A 261 -5.85 -30.55 -1.60
N ALA A 262 -5.17 -29.49 -2.06
CA ALA A 262 -5.47 -28.80 -3.32
C ALA A 262 -4.70 -29.31 -4.55
N PHE A 263 -3.66 -30.13 -4.39
CA PHE A 263 -2.84 -30.64 -5.51
C PHE A 263 -2.38 -32.08 -5.31
N GLU A 264 -2.68 -32.94 -6.28
CA GLU A 264 -2.14 -34.30 -6.30
C GLU A 264 -0.62 -34.30 -6.56
N GLY A 265 0.13 -35.03 -5.73
CA GLY A 265 1.53 -35.36 -5.95
C GLY A 265 2.58 -34.39 -5.40
N ARG A 266 2.19 -33.28 -4.74
CA ARG A 266 3.15 -32.29 -4.19
C ARG A 266 3.84 -32.70 -2.89
N GLU A 267 3.42 -33.79 -2.24
CA GLU A 267 4.03 -34.29 -0.99
C GLU A 267 5.57 -34.33 -1.03
N LYS A 268 6.15 -34.90 -2.09
CA LYS A 268 7.59 -35.10 -2.21
C LYS A 268 8.35 -33.78 -2.32
N GLU A 269 7.77 -32.80 -3.01
CA GLU A 269 8.31 -31.46 -3.15
C GLU A 269 8.34 -30.75 -1.79
N LEU A 270 7.18 -30.68 -1.13
CA LEU A 270 7.00 -30.00 0.15
C LEU A 270 7.87 -30.63 1.24
N ARG A 271 7.94 -31.97 1.29
CA ARG A 271 8.81 -32.73 2.20
C ARG A 271 10.31 -32.50 1.95
N THR A 272 10.72 -32.32 0.70
CA THR A 272 12.12 -31.98 0.35
C THR A 272 12.48 -30.57 0.83
N TYR A 273 11.60 -29.60 0.58
CA TYR A 273 11.77 -28.22 1.03
C TYR A 273 11.73 -28.09 2.57
N TRP A 274 10.79 -28.79 3.21
CA TRP A 274 10.65 -28.88 4.66
C TRP A 274 11.94 -29.37 5.33
N THR A 275 12.52 -30.47 4.84
CA THR A 275 13.82 -30.97 5.34
C THR A 275 14.90 -29.92 5.16
N HIS A 276 15.05 -29.33 3.97
CA HIS A 276 16.06 -28.30 3.70
C HIS A 276 15.97 -27.07 4.61
N ILE A 277 14.77 -26.57 4.94
CA ILE A 277 14.62 -25.45 5.88
C ILE A 277 14.84 -25.90 7.34
N ASN A 278 14.41 -27.10 7.74
CA ASN A 278 14.71 -27.64 9.08
C ASN A 278 16.22 -27.93 9.27
N ASP A 279 16.93 -28.37 8.24
CA ASP A 279 18.38 -28.51 8.22
C ASP A 279 19.06 -27.14 8.32
N ALA A 280 18.50 -26.10 7.69
CA ALA A 280 18.99 -24.72 7.85
C ALA A 280 18.83 -24.19 9.28
N PHE A 281 17.75 -24.54 9.99
CA PHE A 281 17.62 -24.26 11.43
C PHE A 281 18.59 -25.11 12.27
N SER A 282 18.71 -26.40 12.00
CA SER A 282 19.50 -27.35 12.79
C SER A 282 21.03 -27.17 12.63
N SER A 283 21.48 -26.69 11.46
CA SER A 283 22.90 -26.45 11.15
C SER A 283 23.42 -25.06 11.57
N ARG A 284 22.58 -24.22 12.18
CA ARG A 284 22.93 -22.85 12.59
C ARG A 284 22.71 -22.64 14.08
N HIS A 285 23.44 -21.70 14.66
CA HIS A 285 23.31 -21.37 16.07
C HIS A 285 21.90 -20.81 16.36
N VAL A 286 21.30 -21.22 17.48
CA VAL A 286 19.94 -20.85 17.97
C VAL A 286 19.84 -19.38 18.43
N SER A 287 20.63 -18.48 17.81
CA SER A 287 20.51 -17.03 18.02
C SER A 287 19.31 -16.52 17.24
N LEU A 288 18.52 -15.63 17.85
CA LEU A 288 17.36 -14.98 17.24
C LEU A 288 17.69 -14.35 15.87
N HIS A 289 18.92 -13.84 15.72
CA HIS A 289 19.47 -13.29 14.48
C HIS A 289 19.57 -14.33 13.35
N TRP A 290 20.01 -15.57 13.64
CA TRP A 290 20.10 -16.64 12.65
C TRP A 290 18.72 -17.19 12.31
N HIS A 291 17.86 -17.40 13.30
CA HIS A 291 16.46 -17.80 13.07
C HIS A 291 15.72 -16.80 12.18
N TYR A 292 15.87 -15.50 12.46
CA TYR A 292 15.29 -14.43 11.65
C TYR A 292 15.79 -14.44 10.19
N ARG A 293 17.08 -14.71 9.96
CA ARG A 293 17.63 -14.88 8.60
C ARG A 293 17.01 -16.06 7.87
N ILE A 294 16.82 -17.20 8.54
CA ILE A 294 16.24 -18.42 7.96
C ILE A 294 14.75 -18.21 7.63
N ILE A 295 13.98 -17.55 8.50
CA ILE A 295 12.58 -17.19 8.24
C ILE A 295 12.46 -16.21 7.05
N ASN A 296 13.34 -15.21 6.96
CA ASN A 296 13.37 -14.31 5.81
C ASN A 296 13.80 -15.02 4.53
N TYR A 297 14.72 -16.00 4.61
CA TYR A 297 15.13 -16.83 3.47
C TYR A 297 13.96 -17.69 2.97
N ASP A 298 13.27 -18.41 3.86
CA ASP A 298 12.06 -19.19 3.53
C ASP A 298 11.02 -18.32 2.80
N ARG A 299 10.70 -17.14 3.36
CA ARG A 299 9.80 -16.19 2.73
C ARG A 299 10.27 -15.77 1.33
N ALA A 300 11.53 -15.40 1.17
CA ALA A 300 12.07 -14.97 -0.12
C ALA A 300 12.09 -16.11 -1.16
N ALA A 301 12.41 -17.34 -0.74
CA ALA A 301 12.37 -18.53 -1.60
C ALA A 301 10.94 -18.84 -2.07
N ARG A 302 9.95 -18.86 -1.15
CA ARG A 302 8.55 -19.11 -1.50
C ARG A 302 7.92 -17.98 -2.32
N VAL A 303 8.35 -16.72 -2.14
CA VAL A 303 7.98 -15.61 -3.05
C VAL A 303 8.54 -15.83 -4.45
N PHE A 304 9.82 -16.21 -4.57
CA PHE A 304 10.47 -16.43 -5.87
C PHE A 304 9.88 -17.62 -6.64
N VAL A 305 9.58 -18.72 -5.96
CA VAL A 305 8.93 -19.90 -6.55
C VAL A 305 7.48 -19.58 -6.92
N GLY A 306 6.70 -18.96 -6.02
CA GLY A 306 5.32 -18.53 -6.31
C GLY A 306 5.18 -17.41 -7.37
N GLN A 307 6.29 -16.93 -7.93
CA GLN A 307 6.34 -16.02 -9.08
C GLN A 307 6.76 -16.73 -10.39
N ARG A 308 7.14 -18.02 -10.35
CA ARG A 308 7.79 -18.74 -11.46
C ARG A 308 7.18 -20.12 -11.70
N ARG A 309 6.43 -20.24 -12.80
CA ARG A 309 5.76 -21.46 -13.28
C ARG A 309 6.66 -22.63 -13.71
N ASN A 310 7.98 -22.55 -13.48
CA ASN A 310 8.97 -23.46 -14.04
C ASN A 310 10.01 -23.95 -13.01
N ILE A 311 9.69 -23.82 -11.72
CA ILE A 311 10.54 -24.20 -10.59
C ILE A 311 9.61 -24.70 -9.48
N LEU A 312 9.92 -25.84 -8.85
CA LEU A 312 9.23 -26.32 -7.65
C LEU A 312 10.05 -26.02 -6.38
N LEU A 313 9.42 -26.10 -5.19
CA LEU A 313 10.12 -25.91 -3.91
C LEU A 313 11.18 -26.99 -3.63
N SER A 314 11.15 -28.13 -4.33
CA SER A 314 12.24 -29.12 -4.32
C SER A 314 13.54 -28.63 -4.96
N ASP A 315 13.46 -27.62 -5.83
CA ASP A 315 14.51 -27.35 -6.81
C ASP A 315 15.51 -26.30 -6.30
N ILE A 316 16.00 -26.54 -5.08
CA ILE A 316 16.81 -25.64 -4.24
C ILE A 316 17.93 -24.94 -5.02
N THR A 317 18.54 -25.64 -5.97
CA THR A 317 19.61 -25.12 -6.85
C THR A 317 19.22 -23.85 -7.60
N HIS A 318 17.97 -23.73 -8.06
CA HIS A 318 17.51 -22.58 -8.85
C HIS A 318 17.36 -21.30 -8.01
N PHE A 319 17.05 -21.42 -6.71
CA PHE A 319 16.94 -20.30 -5.77
C PHE A 319 18.08 -20.23 -4.73
N ARG A 320 19.16 -21.00 -4.92
CA ARG A 320 20.36 -20.97 -4.08
C ARG A 320 20.95 -19.55 -3.93
N HIS A 321 20.86 -18.71 -4.96
CA HIS A 321 21.30 -17.32 -4.89
C HIS A 321 20.55 -16.50 -3.81
N ILE A 322 19.32 -16.88 -3.45
CA ILE A 322 18.54 -16.31 -2.34
C ILE A 322 19.06 -16.86 -1.00
N GLN A 323 19.41 -18.14 -0.94
CA GLN A 323 20.06 -18.76 0.22
C GLN A 323 21.36 -18.03 0.57
N ASP A 324 22.22 -17.81 -0.43
CA ASP A 324 23.47 -17.07 -0.28
C ASP A 324 23.23 -15.60 0.10
N ALA A 325 22.22 -14.93 -0.49
CA ALA A 325 21.87 -13.55 -0.14
C ALA A 325 21.42 -13.37 1.32
N HIS A 326 20.80 -14.38 1.94
CA HIS A 326 20.22 -14.31 3.30
C HIS A 326 21.04 -15.01 4.39
N LEU A 327 21.78 -16.07 4.08
CA LEU A 327 22.48 -16.92 5.06
C LEU A 327 24.01 -16.79 5.02
N SER A 328 24.62 -16.36 3.92
CA SER A 328 26.07 -16.19 3.82
C SER A 328 26.50 -14.82 4.38
N GLU A 329 27.66 -14.74 5.04
CA GLU A 329 28.01 -13.58 5.86
C GLU A 329 28.23 -12.27 5.08
N GLY A 330 28.50 -12.36 3.77
CA GLY A 330 28.54 -11.23 2.83
C GLY A 330 27.29 -11.08 1.95
N GLY A 331 26.18 -11.76 2.27
CA GLY A 331 24.93 -11.71 1.49
C GLY A 331 24.27 -10.32 1.52
N ILE A 332 23.57 -9.94 0.45
CA ILE A 332 22.98 -8.59 0.34
C ILE A 332 21.79 -8.36 1.30
N ALA A 333 21.04 -9.41 1.65
CA ALA A 333 20.01 -9.35 2.69
C ALA A 333 20.61 -9.51 4.11
N VAL A 334 21.87 -9.94 4.20
CA VAL A 334 22.71 -9.83 5.39
C VAL A 334 23.18 -8.38 5.55
N THR A 335 22.21 -7.51 5.84
CA THR A 335 22.52 -6.25 6.52
C THR A 335 23.24 -6.61 7.83
N PRO A 336 24.43 -6.07 8.11
CA PRO A 336 24.91 -6.07 9.49
C PRO A 336 23.85 -5.31 10.30
N GLN A 337 23.55 -5.78 11.50
CA GLN A 337 22.89 -4.93 12.47
C GLN A 337 23.85 -3.78 12.80
N LYS A 338 23.74 -2.68 12.04
CA LYS A 338 23.86 -1.36 12.64
C LYS A 338 22.88 -1.39 13.80
N SER A 339 23.42 -1.45 15.01
CA SER A 339 22.67 -1.22 16.23
C SER A 339 21.82 0.04 16.03
N LYS A 340 20.65 0.10 16.67
CA LYS A 340 20.00 1.39 16.93
C LYS A 340 20.79 2.13 18.01
N ASP A 341 22.06 2.41 17.71
CA ASP A 341 22.86 3.43 18.36
C ASP A 341 22.06 4.73 18.25
N ARG A 342 21.44 5.12 19.36
CA ARG A 342 20.68 6.36 19.51
C ARG A 342 21.62 7.54 19.26
N GLY A 343 21.77 7.94 18.00
CA GLY A 343 22.55 9.09 17.57
C GLY A 343 23.96 9.18 18.16
N ASN A 344 24.68 8.06 18.33
CA ASN A 344 26.03 8.08 18.87
C ASN A 344 26.97 8.67 17.81
N ARG A 345 27.15 10.01 17.87
CA ARG A 345 28.15 10.74 17.07
C ARG A 345 29.48 9.99 17.11
N PRO A 346 30.23 9.94 16.00
CA PRO A 346 31.46 9.15 15.94
C PRO A 346 32.38 9.50 17.11
N GLN A 347 32.76 8.49 17.89
CA GLN A 347 33.76 8.62 18.96
C GLN A 347 35.16 8.76 18.36
N GLY A 348 35.37 9.84 17.58
CA GLY A 348 36.69 10.42 17.42
C GLY A 348 37.26 10.68 18.82
N ARG A 349 38.50 10.23 19.05
CA ARG A 349 39.14 10.15 20.37
C ARG A 349 38.94 11.44 21.18
N LEU A 350 38.12 11.35 22.21
CA LEU A 350 37.65 12.50 23.02
C LEU A 350 38.72 13.04 24.00
N GLY A 351 40.01 12.93 23.64
CA GLY A 351 41.15 13.56 24.30
C GLY A 351 41.76 14.74 23.52
N SER A 352 41.28 15.01 22.29
CA SER A 352 41.70 16.19 21.51
C SER A 352 40.97 17.47 21.95
N ALA A 353 39.69 17.36 22.30
CA ALA A 353 38.84 18.51 22.59
C ALA A 353 39.25 19.25 23.88
N THR A 354 39.46 20.56 23.74
CA THR A 354 39.87 21.46 24.82
C THR A 354 38.76 21.69 25.85
N CYS A 355 39.10 21.63 27.14
CA CYS A 355 38.16 21.83 28.23
C CYS A 355 37.67 23.29 28.31
N ARG A 356 36.39 23.52 27.96
CA ARG A 356 35.77 24.85 28.06
C ARG A 356 35.71 25.35 29.50
N ASN A 357 35.32 24.49 30.45
CA ASN A 357 35.19 24.89 31.86
C ASN A 357 36.54 25.32 32.46
N TRP A 358 37.65 24.67 32.10
CA TRP A 358 38.99 25.07 32.53
C TRP A 358 39.39 26.45 31.98
N ASN A 359 39.06 26.73 30.72
CA ASN A 359 39.29 28.02 30.09
C ASN A 359 38.48 29.18 30.70
N PHE A 360 37.43 28.89 31.46
CA PHE A 360 36.66 29.85 32.24
C PHE A 360 36.95 29.77 33.76
N GLY A 361 37.98 29.02 34.18
CA GLY A 361 38.35 28.85 35.59
C GLY A 361 37.38 28.00 36.44
N ARG A 362 36.42 27.30 35.82
CA ARG A 362 35.34 26.53 36.47
C ARG A 362 35.54 25.00 36.44
N CYS A 363 36.70 24.50 36.02
CA CYS A 363 37.00 23.06 36.08
C CYS A 363 37.70 22.71 37.40
N GLN A 364 37.06 21.86 38.20
CA GLN A 364 37.60 21.34 39.47
C GLN A 364 38.32 19.99 39.31
N LEU A 365 38.14 19.30 38.17
CA LEU A 365 38.58 17.91 37.94
C LEU A 365 40.10 17.73 37.70
N GLY A 366 40.92 18.79 37.81
CA GLY A 366 42.39 18.68 37.74
C GLY A 366 42.90 17.86 36.55
N VAL A 367 43.73 16.84 36.83
CA VAL A 367 44.27 15.91 35.82
C VAL A 367 43.28 14.82 35.40
N GLU A 368 42.19 14.62 36.13
CA GLU A 368 41.14 13.64 35.84
C GLU A 368 40.10 14.17 34.83
N CYS A 369 40.25 15.41 34.38
CA CYS A 369 39.35 15.97 33.38
C CYS A 369 39.48 15.25 32.03
N ARG A 370 38.38 14.64 31.58
CA ARG A 370 38.26 13.98 30.25
C ARG A 370 38.63 14.89 29.07
N TYR A 371 38.66 16.21 29.24
CA TYR A 371 38.94 17.19 28.19
C TYR A 371 40.31 17.85 28.41
N ARG A 372 41.08 18.06 27.33
CA ARG A 372 42.44 18.61 27.42
C ARG A 372 42.45 20.00 28.07
N HIS A 373 43.19 20.15 29.16
CA HIS A 373 43.50 21.45 29.78
C HIS A 373 44.54 22.18 28.91
N ALA A 374 44.06 23.11 28.09
CA ALA A 374 44.85 23.97 27.20
C ALA A 374 44.03 25.22 26.83
N CYS A 375 44.69 26.27 26.37
CA CYS A 375 44.06 27.51 25.93
C CYS A 375 43.17 27.27 24.71
N ALA A 376 41.89 27.64 24.80
CA ALA A 376 40.93 27.53 23.70
C ALA A 376 41.10 28.59 22.59
N THR A 377 42.13 29.43 22.66
CA THR A 377 42.51 30.39 21.60
C THR A 377 43.77 29.93 20.85
N CYS A 378 44.85 29.51 21.54
CA CYS A 378 46.12 29.14 20.90
C CYS A 378 46.63 27.72 21.19
N GLY A 379 45.87 26.88 21.90
CA GLY A 379 46.20 25.46 22.15
C GLY A 379 47.34 25.18 23.14
N ASN A 380 47.96 26.22 23.72
CA ASN A 380 49.03 26.10 24.71
C ASN A 380 48.50 25.60 26.07
N VAL A 381 49.22 24.71 26.75
CA VAL A 381 48.83 24.10 28.04
C VAL A 381 49.03 25.04 29.23
N SER A 382 49.91 26.05 29.12
CA SER A 382 50.36 26.87 30.25
C SER A 382 49.33 27.83 30.84
N HIS A 383 48.31 28.23 30.09
CA HIS A 383 47.41 29.32 30.46
C HIS A 383 45.97 29.11 29.95
N ARG A 384 44.99 29.74 30.60
CA ARG A 384 43.57 29.69 30.22
C ARG A 384 43.25 30.75 29.17
N LYS A 385 42.12 30.61 28.46
CA LYS A 385 41.63 31.65 27.53
C LYS A 385 41.51 33.04 28.19
N SER A 386 41.28 33.13 29.50
CA SER A 386 41.38 34.38 30.26
C SER A 386 42.73 35.07 30.05
N GLU A 387 43.84 34.39 30.33
CA GLU A 387 45.22 34.90 30.33
C GLU A 387 45.96 34.79 28.97
N CYS A 388 45.25 34.56 27.86
CA CYS A 388 45.87 34.31 26.56
C CYS A 388 46.46 35.60 25.92
N PRO A 389 47.78 35.68 25.64
CA PRO A 389 48.41 36.89 25.09
C PRO A 389 47.95 37.16 23.65
N ASP A 390 47.67 36.13 22.85
CA ASP A 390 47.26 36.25 21.45
C ASP A 390 45.95 37.02 21.25
N LYS A 391 45.13 37.19 22.30
CA LYS A 391 43.94 38.06 22.28
C LYS A 391 44.24 39.48 21.84
N GLN A 392 45.41 40.02 22.19
CA GLN A 392 45.75 41.42 21.89
C GLN A 392 46.06 41.65 20.39
N ARG A 393 46.21 40.59 19.59
CA ARG A 393 46.44 40.67 18.13
C ARG A 393 45.16 40.55 17.28
N GLN A 394 43.97 40.54 17.89
CA GLN A 394 42.68 40.41 17.18
C GLN A 394 41.77 41.65 17.37
N GLN A 395 42.34 42.77 17.86
CA GLN A 395 41.65 44.05 18.09
C GLN A 395 42.56 45.25 17.73
N ALA A 396 43.44 45.05 16.74
CA ALA A 396 44.35 46.04 16.16
C ALA A 396 44.36 45.86 14.63
#